data_AF-A0A6G4VAH4-F1
#
_entry.id   AF-A0A6G4VAH4-F1
#
_cell.length_a   1.000
_cell.length_b   1.000
_cell.length_c   1.000
_cell.angle_alpha   90.00
_cell.angle_beta   90.00
_cell.angle_gamma   90.00
#
_symmetry.space_group_name_H-M   'P 1'
#
loop_
_entity.id
_entity.type
_entity.pdbx_description
1 polymer ?
#
loop_
_entity_poly.entity_id
_entity_poly.type
_entity_poly.pdbx_seq_one_letter_code
_entity_poly.pdbx_strand_id
1 'polypeptide(L)'
;MADIPPNLDWVRAAPEDATGPGPWIEIAFGEGDDGEAPVYIRETNDPDNVVTTNRRKWDAFVLGVQAGEFDHFVEGVEGTEGTDGAEDSAS
;
A
#
# COMPACT_ATOMS: atom_id res chain seq x y z
N MET A 1 0.48 15.89 14.66
CA MET A 1 0.45 15.65 13.21
C MET A 1 1.85 16.00 12.71
N ALA A 2 2.49 15.15 11.90
CA ALA A 2 3.77 15.52 11.30
C ALA A 2 3.55 16.75 10.41
N ASP A 3 4.52 17.66 10.38
CA ASP A 3 4.47 18.83 9.51
C ASP A 3 4.85 18.36 8.09
N ILE A 4 3.85 18.20 7.22
CA ILE A 4 4.04 17.62 5.89
C ILE A 4 4.30 18.75 4.89
N PRO A 5 5.39 18.70 4.11
CA PRO A 5 5.65 19.69 3.08
C PRO A 5 4.51 19.75 2.05
N PRO A 6 4.04 20.95 1.65
CA PRO A 6 2.88 21.08 0.77
C PRO A 6 3.15 20.69 -0.69
N ASN A 7 4.42 20.61 -1.11
CA ASN A 7 4.83 20.44 -2.51
C ASN A 7 5.58 19.12 -2.74
N LEU A 8 5.05 18.03 -2.20
CA LEU A 8 5.61 16.69 -2.40
C LEU A 8 5.24 16.14 -3.79
N ASP A 9 6.20 15.46 -4.43
CA ASP A 9 5.97 14.70 -5.65
C ASP A 9 5.50 13.29 -5.29
N TRP A 10 4.19 13.05 -5.44
CA TRP A 10 3.55 11.79 -5.07
C TRP A 10 3.58 10.81 -6.23
N VAL A 11 4.28 9.71 -6.04
CA VAL A 11 4.36 8.61 -7.00
C VAL A 11 3.34 7.54 -6.62
N ARG A 12 2.40 7.27 -7.53
CA ARG A 12 1.42 6.20 -7.38
C ARG A 12 2.06 4.83 -7.60
N ALA A 13 1.95 3.95 -6.62
CA ALA A 13 2.34 2.55 -6.72
C ALA A 13 1.22 1.73 -7.39
N ALA A 14 1.14 1.84 -8.71
CA ALA A 14 0.20 1.07 -9.53
C ALA A 14 0.88 0.54 -10.80
N PRO A 15 0.39 -0.57 -11.39
CA PRO A 15 0.79 -0.98 -12.73
C PRO A 15 0.60 0.15 -13.75
N GLU A 16 1.46 0.20 -14.76
CA GLU A 16 1.46 1.25 -15.80
C GLU A 16 0.15 1.36 -16.58
N ASP A 17 -0.57 0.25 -16.72
CA ASP A 17 -1.85 0.12 -17.41
C ASP A 17 -3.07 0.23 -16.47
N ALA A 18 -2.85 0.36 -15.17
CA ALA A 18 -3.92 0.42 -14.19
C ALA A 18 -4.69 1.75 -14.28
N THR A 19 -5.89 1.68 -14.84
CA THR A 19 -6.84 2.80 -14.93
C THR A 19 -7.87 2.72 -13.79
N GLY A 20 -8.27 3.87 -13.25
CA GLY A 20 -9.28 3.95 -12.18
C GLY A 20 -8.83 4.71 -10.93
N PRO A 21 -9.79 5.08 -10.05
CA PRO A 21 -9.56 6.04 -8.97
C PRO A 21 -8.79 5.48 -7.75
N GLY A 22 -8.71 4.15 -7.58
CA GLY A 22 -8.06 3.53 -6.43
C GLY A 22 -8.95 2.52 -5.69
N PRO A 23 -8.55 2.10 -4.49
CA PRO A 23 -7.47 2.69 -3.66
C PRO A 23 -6.07 2.34 -4.17
N TRP A 24 -5.17 3.33 -4.25
CA TRP A 24 -3.75 3.14 -4.55
C TRP A 24 -2.89 3.69 -3.42
N ILE A 25 -1.74 3.06 -3.18
CA ILE A 25 -0.70 3.64 -2.32
C ILE A 25 0.05 4.70 -3.12
N GLU A 26 0.24 5.87 -2.52
CA GLU A 26 1.10 6.93 -3.04
C GLU A 26 2.26 7.17 -2.09
N ILE A 27 3.46 7.39 -2.66
CA ILE A 27 4.71 7.56 -1.91
C ILE A 27 5.39 8.85 -2.37
N ALA A 28 5.89 9.65 -1.44
CA ALA A 28 6.71 10.81 -1.74
C ALA A 28 7.99 10.82 -0.89
N PHE A 29 9.10 11.25 -1.50
CA PHE A 29 10.38 11.45 -0.81
C PHE A 29 10.53 12.93 -0.48
N GLY A 30 10.79 13.23 0.79
CA GLY A 30 11.09 14.60 1.21
C GLY A 30 12.51 15.03 0.86
N GLU A 31 12.85 16.27 1.23
CA GLU A 31 14.17 16.83 0.99
C GLU A 31 15.27 16.07 1.77
N GLY A 32 16.44 15.91 1.14
CA GLY A 32 17.60 15.24 1.69
C GLY A 32 17.80 13.81 1.14
N ASP A 33 19.05 13.35 1.14
CA ASP A 33 19.45 12.04 0.60
C ASP A 33 20.02 11.10 1.68
N ASP A 34 19.98 11.51 2.95
CA ASP A 34 20.48 10.70 4.05
C ASP A 34 19.44 9.69 4.56
N GLY A 35 19.87 8.80 5.46
CA GLY A 35 19.00 7.77 6.03
C GLY A 35 17.85 8.28 6.89
N GLU A 36 17.89 9.55 7.32
CA GLU A 36 16.85 10.19 8.12
C GLU A 36 15.87 11.02 7.28
N ALA A 37 16.19 11.26 6.00
CA ALA A 37 15.31 11.93 5.06
C ALA A 37 13.90 11.28 5.07
N PRO A 38 12.83 12.07 5.15
CA PRO A 38 11.49 11.54 5.38
C PRO A 38 10.91 10.90 4.13
N VAL A 39 10.16 9.83 4.33
CA VAL A 39 9.35 9.17 3.30
C VAL A 39 7.89 9.22 3.75
N TYR A 40 7.02 9.74 2.90
CA TYR A 40 5.60 9.93 3.16
C TYR A 40 4.80 8.91 2.36
N ILE A 41 3.80 8.31 3.00
CA ILE A 41 2.96 7.25 2.43
C ILE A 41 1.49 7.60 2.73
N ARG A 42 0.61 7.49 1.74
CA ARG A 42 -0.84 7.71 1.89
C ARG A 42 -1.64 6.85 0.91
N GLU A 43 -2.96 6.85 1.05
CA GLU A 43 -3.88 6.26 0.08
C GLU A 43 -4.52 7.34 -0.80
N THR A 44 -4.82 7.03 -2.07
CA THR A 44 -5.48 7.99 -2.99
C THR A 44 -6.87 8.42 -2.53
N ASN A 45 -7.59 7.57 -1.80
CA ASN A 45 -8.94 7.80 -1.27
C ASN A 45 -8.95 8.45 0.12
N ASP A 46 -7.81 8.55 0.81
CA ASP A 46 -7.67 9.20 2.12
C ASP A 46 -6.36 10.03 2.16
N PRO A 47 -6.26 11.09 1.34
CA PRO A 47 -4.99 11.81 1.13
C PRO A 47 -4.52 12.62 2.34
N ASP A 48 -5.41 12.85 3.32
CA ASP A 48 -5.11 13.58 4.56
C ASP A 48 -4.46 12.68 5.62
N ASN A 49 -4.58 11.36 5.46
CA ASN A 49 -4.01 10.36 6.36
C ASN A 49 -2.64 9.91 5.87
N VAL A 50 -1.61 10.64 6.30
CA VAL A 50 -0.23 10.41 5.88
C VAL A 50 0.58 9.74 6.99
N VAL A 51 1.18 8.61 6.65
CA VAL A 51 2.17 7.93 7.48
C VAL A 51 3.56 8.41 7.07
N THR A 52 4.41 8.73 8.04
CA THR A 52 5.79 9.18 7.80
C THR A 52 6.78 8.19 8.39
N THR A 53 7.77 7.81 7.58
CA THR A 53 8.96 7.06 7.99
C THR A 53 10.21 7.79 7.49
N ASN A 54 11.38 7.14 7.52
CA ASN A 54 12.61 7.67 6.96
C ASN A 54 13.22 6.73 5.91
N ARG A 55 14.20 7.24 5.16
CA ARG A 55 14.83 6.53 4.05
C ARG A 55 15.44 5.20 4.48
N ARG A 56 16.13 5.15 5.62
CA ARG A 56 16.74 3.92 6.13
C ARG A 56 15.71 2.83 6.42
N LYS A 57 14.60 3.18 7.07
CA LYS A 57 13.52 2.23 7.38
C LYS A 57 12.78 1.80 6.11
N TRP A 58 12.54 2.74 5.19
CA TRP A 58 11.92 2.46 3.91
C TRP A 58 12.75 1.47 3.09
N ASP A 59 14.06 1.70 2.97
CA ASP A 59 14.95 0.81 2.21
C ASP A 59 15.00 -0.60 2.83
N ALA A 60 15.05 -0.70 4.16
CA ALA A 60 14.96 -1.98 4.86
C ALA A 60 13.62 -2.69 4.62
N PHE A 61 12.51 -1.96 4.63
CA PHE A 61 11.18 -2.48 4.31
C PHE A 61 11.11 -3.03 2.88
N VAL A 62 11.60 -2.28 1.88
CA VAL A 62 11.63 -2.72 0.48
C VAL A 62 12.48 -3.98 0.31
N LEU A 63 13.64 -4.07 0.98
CA LEU A 63 14.46 -5.28 0.97
C LEU A 63 13.72 -6.49 1.54
N GLY A 64 12.97 -6.31 2.62
CA GLY A 64 12.16 -7.38 3.20
C GLY A 64 11.04 -7.86 2.30
N VAL A 65 10.34 -6.93 1.62
CA VAL A 65 9.35 -7.26 0.59
C VAL A 65 9.98 -8.05 -0.56
N GLN A 66 11.14 -7.61 -1.06
CA GLN A 66 11.85 -8.31 -2.13
C GLN A 66 12.35 -9.70 -1.72
N ALA A 67 12.67 -9.90 -0.44
CA ALA A 67 13.07 -11.19 0.11
C ALA A 67 11.89 -12.15 0.33
N GLY A 68 10.65 -11.73 0.04
CA GLY A 68 9.45 -12.54 0.26
C GLY A 68 9.08 -12.69 1.74
N GLU A 69 9.58 -11.83 2.63
CA GLU A 69 9.28 -11.91 4.08
C GLU A 69 7.78 -11.78 4.37
N PHE A 70 7.00 -11.25 3.43
CA PHE A 70 5.56 -11.00 3.57
C PHE A 70 4.67 -11.95 2.75
N ASP A 71 5.23 -12.90 1.99
CA ASP A 71 4.44 -13.79 1.12
C ASP A 71 3.56 -14.76 1.91
N HIS A 72 3.92 -15.07 3.16
CA HIS A 72 3.12 -15.91 4.05
C HIS A 72 1.83 -15.24 4.56
N PHE A 73 1.63 -13.93 4.37
CA PHE A 73 0.40 -13.25 4.81
C PHE A 73 -0.79 -13.43 3.85
N VAL A 74 -0.60 -14.12 2.73
CA VAL A 74 -1.64 -14.35 1.70
C VAL A 74 -2.34 -15.71 1.85
N GLU A 75 -1.79 -16.62 2.67
CA GLU A 75 -2.36 -17.95 2.90
C GLU A 75 -3.68 -17.84 3.72
N GLY A 76 -4.80 -17.74 3.00
CA GLY A 76 -6.15 -17.57 3.58
C GLY A 76 -7.17 -16.82 2.72
N VAL A 77 -6.79 -16.29 1.55
CA VAL A 77 -7.73 -15.64 0.59
C VAL A 77 -8.20 -16.64 -0.49
N GLU A 78 -8.45 -17.89 -0.11
CA GLU A 78 -9.19 -18.84 -0.94
C GLU A 78 -10.56 -19.08 -0.29
N GLY A 79 -11.63 -18.51 -0.86
CA GLY A 79 -12.98 -18.84 -0.39
C GLY A 79 -14.10 -17.80 -0.55
N THR A 80 -14.02 -16.82 -1.47
CA THR A 80 -15.25 -16.15 -1.94
C THR A 80 -15.74 -16.81 -3.24
N GLU A 81 -15.86 -18.14 -3.24
CA GLU A 81 -16.61 -18.86 -4.27
C GLU A 81 -18.02 -19.11 -3.75
N GLY A 82 -19.00 -18.81 -4.60
CA GLY A 82 -20.41 -18.71 -4.24
C GLY A 82 -21.01 -19.99 -3.66
N THR A 83 -21.80 -19.82 -2.61
CA THR A 83 -22.87 -20.73 -2.25
C THR A 83 -24.12 -19.91 -1.96
N ASP A 84 -24.83 -19.55 -3.03
CA ASP A 84 -26.23 -19.13 -2.93
C ASP A 84 -27.04 -20.08 -3.81
N GLY A 85 -28.08 -20.68 -3.23
CA GLY A 85 -28.96 -21.63 -3.92
C GLY A 85 -28.99 -23.02 -3.29
N ALA A 86 -29.70 -23.10 -2.16
CA ALA A 86 -30.05 -24.32 -1.46
C ALA A 86 -30.67 -25.40 -2.39
N GLU A 87 -30.15 -26.61 -2.22
CA GLU A 87 -30.79 -27.87 -2.54
C GLU A 87 -32.06 -28.02 -1.70
N ASP A 88 -33.21 -27.56 -2.21
CA ASP A 88 -34.52 -28.03 -1.74
C ASP A 88 -34.92 -29.23 -2.59
N SER A 89 -34.56 -30.42 -2.12
CA SER A 89 -35.15 -31.68 -2.53
C SER A 89 -35.65 -32.38 -1.28
N ALA A 90 -36.82 -31.95 -0.81
CA ALA A 90 -37.59 -32.67 0.19
C ALA A 90 -38.72 -33.47 -0.50
N SER A 91 -38.46 -34.78 -0.61
CA SER A 91 -39.39 -35.94 -0.61
C SER A 91 -40.50 -36.04 -1.67
#